data_AF-A0A8H7MLD7-F1
#
_entry.id   AF-A0A8H7MLD7-F1
#
_cell.length_a   1.000
_cell.length_b   1.000
_cell.length_c   1.000
_cell.angle_alpha   90.00
_cell.angle_beta   90.00
_cell.angle_gamma   90.00
#
_symmetry.space_group_name_H-M   'P 1'
#
loop_
_entity.id
_entity.type
_entity.pdbx_description
1 polymer ?
#
loop_
_entity_poly.entity_id
_entity_poly.type
_entity_poly.pdbx_seq_one_letter_code
_entity_poly.pdbx_strand_id
1 'polypeptide(L)'
;MDPDLHLTPVKIRGKKRKAPLLPIAATISSSANTAPVIETSSKAKHQRTKKSRNLHKKTIAAMPTLLGLPVELLELIFLHSMNISLPRASPLLGRKLSSRAVTLEYTMRSFFHTVDHRTNYRDRRKSSDPIIQSELLACRFFTWDFFLKYVDRAHDAVITLRGKAWEKTGVEVPGVRLFNGLWPFRFTTIPYLAFAEGFHVPEKLLHGPWDEGKVNLLYVLVSLHGEIDWEGSVAGETAKQGIREAVAEENERAVAALSTLLGVPKAIDTGLLRYAVLDCGCDVNIMRHLLFNAQILAQGVSKEVLDFLDTRLWAWADANGERGNMLKLMLRKADAFDLEFYFEDDSAWTKIVPFPYGGSKFDTRTTFDVVVRELLMNLYWSYGRKITRRRIRQLESGERVT
;
A
#
# COMPACT_ATOMS: atom_id res chain seq x y z
N MET A 1 44.02 -32.24 -6.32
CA MET A 1 43.35 -31.92 -7.61
C MET A 1 42.52 -30.69 -7.33
N ASP A 2 43.10 -29.53 -7.66
CA ASP A 2 42.52 -28.22 -7.38
C ASP A 2 41.20 -27.99 -8.12
N PRO A 3 40.25 -27.28 -7.50
CA PRO A 3 39.10 -26.70 -8.16
C PRO A 3 39.53 -25.37 -8.81
N ASP A 4 39.16 -25.07 -10.05
CA ASP A 4 38.95 -23.68 -10.47
C ASP A 4 38.34 -23.50 -11.87
N LEU A 5 37.26 -22.71 -11.87
CA LEU A 5 36.96 -21.61 -12.80
C LEU A 5 36.83 -21.89 -14.30
N HIS A 6 35.59 -22.19 -14.72
CA HIS A 6 35.12 -21.88 -16.07
C HIS A 6 34.19 -20.64 -16.03
N LEU A 7 34.78 -19.45 -15.91
CA LEU A 7 34.08 -18.18 -16.17
C LEU A 7 34.41 -17.70 -17.59
N THR A 8 33.37 -17.50 -18.39
CA THR A 8 33.47 -16.92 -19.73
C THR A 8 33.85 -15.43 -19.68
N PRO A 9 34.75 -14.95 -20.55
CA PRO A 9 35.27 -13.58 -20.45
C PRO A 9 34.28 -12.55 -21.03
N VAL A 10 33.87 -11.60 -20.18
CA VAL A 10 33.12 -10.40 -20.56
C VAL A 10 34.08 -9.31 -21.07
N LYS A 11 33.98 -8.93 -22.35
CA LYS A 11 34.75 -7.82 -22.94
C LYS A 11 34.18 -6.46 -22.51
N ILE A 12 34.87 -5.78 -21.59
CA ILE A 12 34.55 -4.40 -21.17
C ILE A 12 35.10 -3.40 -22.20
N ARG A 13 34.22 -2.56 -22.75
CA ARG A 13 34.56 -1.53 -23.76
C ARG A 13 34.98 -0.21 -23.09
N GLY A 14 36.28 0.07 -23.13
CA GLY A 14 36.93 1.39 -23.27
C GLY A 14 36.44 2.59 -22.45
N LYS A 15 37.04 2.83 -21.28
CA LYS A 15 37.05 4.10 -20.53
C LYS A 15 38.17 5.01 -21.10
N LYS A 16 37.86 6.11 -21.78
CA LYS A 16 38.85 7.15 -22.14
C LYS A 16 39.03 8.13 -20.99
N ARG A 17 40.20 8.11 -20.36
CA ARG A 17 40.72 9.17 -19.49
C ARG A 17 41.35 10.27 -20.36
N LYS A 18 41.10 11.54 -20.04
CA LYS A 18 42.02 12.65 -20.27
C LYS A 18 41.91 13.65 -19.10
N ALA A 19 43.06 13.96 -18.52
CA ALA A 19 43.39 15.13 -17.71
C ALA A 19 44.71 15.68 -18.31
N PRO A 20 45.13 16.97 -18.16
CA PRO A 20 45.03 17.77 -16.93
C PRO A 20 44.69 19.28 -17.06
N LEU A 21 44.46 19.85 -15.86
CA LEU A 21 44.56 21.24 -15.31
C LEU A 21 45.61 22.14 -15.99
N LEU A 22 45.60 23.49 -16.06
CA LEU A 22 44.98 24.71 -15.45
C LEU A 22 45.36 25.92 -16.38
N PRO A 23 44.99 27.23 -16.24
CA PRO A 23 44.88 28.00 -14.98
C PRO A 23 43.76 29.07 -14.87
N ILE A 24 43.71 29.63 -13.65
CA ILE A 24 42.82 30.66 -13.10
C ILE A 24 43.40 32.07 -13.34
N ALA A 25 42.50 33.06 -13.47
CA ALA A 25 42.59 34.47 -13.04
C ALA A 25 42.57 35.58 -14.12
N ALA A 26 41.69 36.56 -13.82
CA ALA A 26 41.83 38.01 -13.99
C ALA A 26 41.67 38.63 -15.40
N THR A 27 40.55 39.30 -15.72
CA THR A 27 40.18 40.72 -15.46
C THR A 27 40.93 41.80 -16.24
N ILE A 28 40.14 42.58 -16.99
CA ILE A 28 40.16 44.04 -17.19
C ILE A 28 40.89 44.65 -18.41
N SER A 29 40.14 45.56 -19.07
CA SER A 29 40.53 46.77 -19.84
C SER A 29 41.06 46.58 -21.27
N SER A 30 40.30 47.00 -22.30
CA SER A 30 40.33 48.32 -23.00
C SER A 30 41.57 48.42 -23.92
N SER A 31 41.52 48.83 -25.19
CA SER A 31 40.82 49.98 -25.78
C SER A 31 40.93 49.94 -27.32
N ALA A 32 39.92 50.51 -27.97
CA ALA A 32 39.97 51.43 -29.11
C ALA A 32 40.78 51.12 -30.40
N ASN A 33 40.00 50.99 -31.48
CA ASN A 33 40.06 51.71 -32.77
C ASN A 33 41.42 52.02 -33.39
N THR A 34 41.64 51.54 -34.62
CA THR A 34 41.78 52.39 -35.83
C THR A 34 41.82 51.52 -37.10
N ALA A 35 40.99 51.87 -38.08
CA ALA A 35 41.17 51.54 -39.49
C ALA A 35 41.93 52.72 -40.16
N PRO A 36 42.16 52.78 -41.49
CA PRO A 36 42.02 51.79 -42.57
C PRO A 36 43.26 51.75 -43.53
N VAL A 37 43.09 51.10 -44.70
CA VAL A 37 43.62 51.45 -46.06
C VAL A 37 44.70 50.54 -46.70
N ILE A 38 44.24 49.78 -47.73
CA ILE A 38 44.76 49.56 -49.12
C ILE A 38 46.22 49.00 -49.24
N GLU A 39 46.57 47.91 -49.95
CA GLU A 39 46.40 47.63 -51.39
C GLU A 39 46.82 46.17 -51.75
N THR A 40 46.12 45.59 -52.72
CA THR A 40 46.56 44.64 -53.77
C THR A 40 47.60 43.53 -53.49
N SER A 41 47.22 42.28 -53.74
CA SER A 41 47.73 41.53 -54.90
C SER A 41 46.95 40.24 -55.16
N SER A 42 46.97 39.88 -56.43
CA SER A 42 46.15 38.90 -57.13
C SER A 42 46.71 37.47 -57.06
N LYS A 43 45.83 36.45 -57.17
CA LYS A 43 45.91 35.38 -58.19
C LYS A 43 44.80 34.33 -58.07
N ALA A 44 43.99 34.29 -59.14
CA ALA A 44 43.51 33.14 -59.91
C ALA A 44 42.90 31.88 -59.25
N LYS A 45 41.57 31.80 -59.44
CA LYS A 45 40.84 30.75 -60.18
C LYS A 45 41.06 29.26 -59.82
N HIS A 46 39.99 28.63 -59.31
CA HIS A 46 39.35 27.52 -60.04
C HIS A 46 37.88 27.36 -59.67
N GLN A 47 37.03 27.57 -60.68
CA GLN A 47 35.62 27.23 -60.67
C GLN A 47 35.43 25.71 -60.56
N ARG A 48 34.51 25.28 -59.71
CA ARG A 48 33.77 24.03 -59.91
C ARG A 48 32.33 24.21 -59.42
N THR A 49 31.48 24.62 -60.35
CA THR A 49 30.02 24.61 -60.21
C THR A 49 29.53 23.18 -60.00
N LYS A 50 29.12 22.85 -58.78
CA LYS A 50 28.28 21.67 -58.52
C LYS A 50 26.87 22.15 -58.20
N LYS A 51 25.99 22.05 -59.20
CA LYS A 51 24.53 22.10 -59.03
C LYS A 51 24.13 20.95 -58.09
N SER A 52 23.93 21.25 -56.82
CA SER A 52 23.26 20.33 -55.90
C SER A 52 21.76 20.44 -56.15
N ARG A 53 21.18 19.33 -56.63
CA ARG A 53 19.75 19.16 -56.83
C ARG A 53 19.01 19.49 -55.52
N ASN A 54 18.06 20.40 -55.61
CA ASN A 54 17.01 20.58 -54.62
C ASN A 54 16.22 19.26 -54.48
N LEU A 55 16.67 18.37 -53.58
CA LEU A 55 15.76 17.40 -52.99
C LEU A 55 14.81 18.21 -52.11
N HIS A 56 13.58 18.41 -52.59
CA HIS A 56 12.44 18.65 -51.72
C HIS A 56 12.44 17.55 -50.66
N LYS A 57 12.99 17.86 -49.48
CA LYS A 57 12.67 17.12 -48.26
C LYS A 57 11.16 17.32 -48.10
N LYS A 58 10.37 16.31 -48.47
CA LYS A 58 9.02 16.17 -47.95
C LYS A 58 9.17 16.18 -46.43
N THR A 59 8.93 17.32 -45.82
CA THR A 59 8.66 17.44 -44.39
C THR A 59 7.43 16.60 -44.15
N ILE A 60 7.63 15.34 -43.80
CA ILE A 60 6.61 14.53 -43.15
C ILE A 60 6.26 15.37 -41.92
N ALA A 61 5.03 15.89 -41.89
CA ALA A 61 4.51 16.56 -40.71
C ALA A 61 4.77 15.63 -39.53
N ALA A 62 5.65 16.04 -38.61
CA ALA A 62 5.95 15.25 -37.44
C ALA A 62 4.61 15.07 -36.72
N MET A 63 4.07 13.85 -36.76
CA MET A 63 2.90 13.49 -35.97
C MET A 63 3.17 13.98 -34.55
N PRO A 64 2.30 14.81 -33.96
CA PRO A 64 2.52 15.29 -32.60
C PRO A 64 2.62 14.06 -31.71
N THR A 65 3.81 13.82 -31.20
CA THR A 65 4.02 12.74 -30.22
C THR A 65 3.16 13.07 -29.01
N LEU A 66 2.66 12.03 -28.32
CA LEU A 66 1.84 12.20 -27.11
C LEU A 66 2.49 13.18 -26.11
N LEU A 67 3.82 13.16 -26.00
CA LEU A 67 4.61 14.06 -25.14
C LEU A 67 4.52 15.54 -25.52
N GLY A 68 4.27 15.84 -26.79
CA GLY A 68 4.13 17.20 -27.33
C GLY A 68 2.76 17.83 -27.10
N LEU A 69 1.79 17.09 -26.56
CA LEU A 69 0.50 17.64 -26.18
C LEU A 69 0.61 18.58 -24.96
N PRO A 70 -0.24 19.63 -24.90
CA PRO A 70 -0.48 20.40 -23.68
C PRO A 70 -0.83 19.49 -22.49
N VAL A 71 -0.45 19.91 -21.29
CA VAL A 71 -0.64 19.11 -20.08
C VAL A 71 -2.11 18.83 -19.81
N GLU A 72 -2.98 19.80 -20.09
CA GLU A 72 -4.43 19.72 -19.90
C GLU A 72 -5.04 18.60 -20.76
N LEU A 73 -4.57 18.45 -22.01
CA LEU A 73 -5.03 17.37 -22.88
C LEU A 73 -4.52 16.01 -22.40
N LEU A 74 -3.29 15.95 -21.89
CA LEU A 74 -2.75 14.72 -21.30
C LEU A 74 -3.55 14.31 -20.06
N GLU A 75 -3.89 15.25 -19.18
CA GLU A 75 -4.70 15.02 -17.99
C GLU A 75 -6.11 14.52 -18.37
N LEU A 76 -6.75 15.12 -19.38
CA LEU A 76 -8.04 14.68 -19.89
C LEU A 76 -7.98 13.25 -20.47
N ILE A 77 -6.97 12.94 -21.29
CA ILE A 77 -6.77 11.59 -21.84
C ILE A 77 -6.55 10.58 -20.72
N PHE A 78 -5.72 10.92 -19.73
CA PHE A 78 -5.44 10.05 -18.60
C PHE A 78 -6.71 9.76 -17.77
N LEU A 79 -7.43 10.81 -17.35
CA LEU A 79 -8.64 10.67 -16.55
C LEU A 79 -9.81 10.04 -17.31
N HIS A 80 -9.84 10.14 -18.64
CA HIS A 80 -10.84 9.48 -19.47
C HIS A 80 -10.52 8.00 -19.69
N SER A 81 -9.26 7.68 -20.01
CA SER A 81 -8.82 6.30 -20.25
C SER A 81 -8.73 5.47 -18.97
N MET A 82 -8.62 6.13 -17.81
CA MET A 82 -8.38 5.53 -16.50
C MET A 82 -7.16 4.58 -16.43
N ASN A 83 -6.24 4.67 -17.40
CA ASN A 83 -5.13 3.73 -17.54
C ASN A 83 -3.90 4.17 -16.75
N ILE A 84 -3.63 3.52 -15.61
CA ILE A 84 -2.48 3.82 -14.73
C ILE A 84 -1.12 3.57 -15.40
N SER A 85 -1.09 2.79 -16.48
CA SER A 85 0.14 2.54 -17.24
C SER A 85 0.63 3.78 -17.99
N LEU A 86 -0.25 4.75 -18.27
CA LEU A 86 0.08 5.96 -19.01
C LEU A 86 1.13 6.83 -18.31
N PRO A 87 0.96 7.23 -17.03
CA PRO A 87 2.01 7.94 -16.30
C PRO A 87 3.25 7.07 -16.03
N ARG A 88 3.12 5.74 -16.02
CA ARG A 88 4.24 4.80 -15.83
C ARG A 88 5.08 4.58 -17.09
N ALA A 89 4.50 4.79 -18.28
CA ALA A 89 5.17 4.56 -19.55
C ALA A 89 6.36 5.51 -19.80
N SER A 90 6.39 6.68 -19.16
CA SER A 90 7.51 7.61 -19.26
C SER A 90 7.61 8.53 -18.03
N PRO A 91 8.81 8.76 -17.46
CA PRO A 91 8.99 9.70 -16.35
C PRO A 91 8.51 11.13 -16.65
N LEU A 92 8.57 11.56 -17.92
CA LEU A 92 8.08 12.87 -18.34
C LEU A 92 6.55 12.94 -18.30
N LEU A 93 5.87 11.89 -18.76
CA LEU A 93 4.40 11.78 -18.64
C LEU A 93 3.99 11.68 -17.17
N GLY A 94 4.69 10.85 -16.40
CA GLY A 94 4.49 10.73 -14.96
C GLY A 94 4.56 12.09 -14.28
N ARG A 95 5.58 12.91 -14.55
CA ARG A 95 5.69 14.26 -13.96
C ARG A 95 4.54 15.17 -14.36
N LYS A 96 4.14 15.17 -15.64
CA LYS A 96 3.03 15.98 -16.15
C LYS A 96 1.68 15.56 -15.55
N LEU A 97 1.47 14.27 -15.32
CA LEU A 97 0.19 13.68 -14.87
C LEU A 97 0.09 13.48 -13.36
N SER A 98 1.18 13.66 -12.60
CA SER A 98 1.19 13.47 -11.14
C SER A 98 0.81 14.73 -10.37
N SER A 99 0.10 15.67 -11.00
CA SER A 99 -0.40 16.84 -10.29
C SER A 99 -1.37 16.38 -9.18
N ARG A 100 -1.39 17.12 -8.08
CA ARG A 100 -2.21 16.79 -6.91
C ARG A 100 -3.70 16.74 -7.25
N ALA A 101 -4.16 17.63 -8.14
CA ALA A 101 -5.54 17.66 -8.60
C ALA A 101 -5.89 16.40 -9.40
N VAL A 102 -5.01 15.99 -10.33
CA VAL A 102 -5.23 14.80 -11.17
C VAL A 102 -5.19 13.52 -10.37
N THR A 103 -4.23 13.36 -9.46
CA THR A 103 -4.14 12.14 -8.62
C THR A 103 -5.34 12.02 -7.67
N LEU A 104 -5.81 13.14 -7.11
CA LEU A 104 -7.02 13.17 -6.28
C LEU A 104 -8.28 12.87 -7.11
N GLU A 105 -8.43 13.46 -8.29
CA GLU A 105 -9.56 13.19 -9.19
C GLU A 105 -9.57 11.74 -9.69
N TYR A 106 -8.41 11.20 -10.04
CA TYR A 106 -8.24 9.79 -10.40
C TYR A 106 -8.67 8.88 -9.24
N THR A 107 -8.28 9.24 -8.00
CA THR A 107 -8.73 8.52 -6.79
C THR A 107 -10.25 8.64 -6.59
N MET A 108 -10.83 9.82 -6.76
CA MET A 108 -12.29 10.00 -6.68
C MET A 108 -13.03 9.12 -7.70
N ARG A 109 -12.52 9.00 -8.93
CA ARG A 109 -13.11 8.12 -9.97
C ARG A 109 -12.96 6.64 -9.67
N SER A 110 -11.81 6.21 -9.13
CA SER A 110 -11.53 4.81 -8.82
C SER A 110 -12.21 4.31 -7.54
N PHE A 111 -12.57 5.22 -6.63
CA PHE A 111 -13.22 4.88 -5.36
C PHE A 111 -14.61 5.51 -5.29
N PHE A 112 -14.71 6.78 -4.92
CA PHE A 112 -15.97 7.46 -4.63
C PHE A 112 -17.03 7.33 -5.72
N HIS A 113 -16.72 7.60 -6.99
CA HIS A 113 -17.68 7.56 -8.10
C HIS A 113 -18.11 6.14 -8.52
N THR A 114 -17.52 5.10 -7.94
CA THR A 114 -17.88 3.70 -8.25
C THR A 114 -19.12 3.23 -7.51
N VAL A 115 -19.68 4.06 -6.63
CA VAL A 115 -20.88 3.79 -5.86
C VAL A 115 -21.89 4.89 -6.13
N ASP A 116 -23.15 4.50 -6.34
CA ASP A 116 -24.24 5.46 -6.39
C ASP A 116 -24.60 5.94 -4.96
N HIS A 117 -24.27 7.19 -4.66
CA HIS A 117 -24.54 7.79 -3.34
C HIS A 117 -25.95 8.36 -3.20
N ARG A 118 -26.73 8.42 -4.29
CA ARG A 118 -28.11 8.94 -4.28
C ARG A 118 -29.13 7.87 -3.92
N THR A 119 -28.88 6.63 -4.30
CA THR A 119 -29.75 5.50 -3.97
C THR A 119 -29.54 5.00 -2.55
N ASN A 120 -30.59 4.38 -2.00
CA ASN A 120 -30.58 3.78 -0.68
C ASN A 120 -29.44 2.75 -0.59
N TYR A 121 -28.76 2.69 0.56
CA TYR A 121 -27.54 1.90 0.76
C TYR A 121 -27.68 0.42 0.39
N ARG A 122 -28.89 -0.14 0.49
CA ARG A 122 -29.19 -1.54 0.15
C ARG A 122 -29.16 -1.83 -1.35
N ASP A 123 -29.52 -0.84 -2.16
CA ASP A 123 -29.73 -0.99 -3.61
C ASP A 123 -28.61 -0.33 -4.43
N ARG A 124 -27.54 0.11 -3.76
CA ARG A 124 -26.44 0.80 -4.42
C ARG A 124 -25.74 -0.10 -5.41
N ARG A 125 -25.76 0.30 -6.67
CA ARG A 125 -24.89 -0.30 -7.68
C ARG A 125 -23.44 0.03 -7.34
N LYS A 126 -22.60 -1.01 -7.29
CA LYS A 126 -21.15 -0.91 -7.12
C LYS A 126 -20.47 -1.31 -8.42
N SER A 127 -19.66 -0.42 -8.98
CA SER A 127 -18.82 -0.68 -10.15
C SER A 127 -17.32 -0.59 -9.80
N SER A 128 -16.99 -0.79 -8.52
CA SER A 128 -15.64 -0.68 -7.99
C SER A 128 -14.76 -1.81 -8.52
N ASP A 129 -13.55 -1.47 -8.99
CA ASP A 129 -12.58 -2.43 -9.49
C ASP A 129 -11.43 -2.62 -8.47
N PRO A 130 -11.29 -3.81 -7.86
CA PRO A 130 -10.24 -4.06 -6.86
C PRO A 130 -8.83 -4.00 -7.45
N ILE A 131 -8.63 -4.32 -8.73
CA ILE A 131 -7.31 -4.28 -9.36
C ILE A 131 -6.84 -2.82 -9.45
N ILE A 132 -7.68 -1.95 -10.03
CA ILE A 132 -7.36 -0.52 -10.17
C ILE A 132 -7.14 0.12 -8.80
N GLN A 133 -7.99 -0.19 -7.81
CA GLN A 133 -7.82 0.34 -6.46
C GLN A 133 -6.49 -0.13 -5.83
N SER A 134 -6.14 -1.41 -5.97
CA SER A 134 -4.88 -1.96 -5.47
C SER A 134 -3.67 -1.28 -6.11
N GLU A 135 -3.68 -1.10 -7.43
CA GLU A 135 -2.60 -0.41 -8.16
C GLU A 135 -2.44 1.05 -7.72
N LEU A 136 -3.56 1.73 -7.46
CA LEU A 136 -3.58 3.11 -6.99
C LEU A 136 -3.02 3.20 -5.56
N LEU A 137 -3.44 2.33 -4.65
CA LEU A 137 -2.92 2.26 -3.28
C LEU A 137 -1.40 2.00 -3.25
N ALA A 138 -0.91 1.19 -4.19
CA ALA A 138 0.51 0.89 -4.35
C ALA A 138 1.35 2.08 -4.86
N CYS A 139 0.71 3.13 -5.38
CA CYS A 139 1.44 4.30 -5.88
C CYS A 139 2.13 5.07 -4.76
N ARG A 140 3.31 5.61 -5.05
CA ARG A 140 4.15 6.32 -4.06
C ARG A 140 3.47 7.53 -3.44
N PHE A 141 2.61 8.22 -4.18
CA PHE A 141 1.89 9.40 -3.69
C PHE A 141 0.77 9.07 -2.70
N PHE A 142 0.30 7.81 -2.66
CA PHE A 142 -0.81 7.41 -1.79
C PHE A 142 -0.28 7.14 -0.38
N THR A 143 -0.16 8.22 0.40
CA THR A 143 0.25 8.23 1.80
C THR A 143 -0.95 8.46 2.72
N TRP A 144 -0.73 8.40 4.04
CA TRP A 144 -1.76 8.74 5.03
C TRP A 144 -2.36 10.12 4.81
N ASP A 145 -1.52 11.14 4.63
CA ASP A 145 -2.00 12.51 4.36
C ASP A 145 -2.86 12.55 3.10
N PHE A 146 -2.41 11.88 2.03
CA PHE A 146 -3.18 11.82 0.79
C PHE A 146 -4.53 11.13 1.00
N PHE A 147 -4.56 10.03 1.75
CA PHE A 147 -5.78 9.34 2.12
C PHE A 147 -6.75 10.25 2.87
N LEU A 148 -6.30 11.01 3.88
CA LEU A 148 -7.15 11.96 4.60
C LEU A 148 -7.71 13.05 3.67
N LYS A 149 -6.88 13.55 2.75
CA LYS A 149 -7.31 14.52 1.72
C LYS A 149 -8.34 13.93 0.74
N TYR A 150 -8.26 12.63 0.46
CA TYR A 150 -9.30 11.91 -0.29
C TYR A 150 -10.59 11.81 0.52
N VAL A 151 -10.52 11.46 1.82
CA VAL A 151 -11.70 11.38 2.69
C VAL A 151 -12.41 12.75 2.78
N ASP A 152 -11.67 13.84 2.96
CA ASP A 152 -12.23 15.20 2.96
C ASP A 152 -12.91 15.53 1.63
N ARG A 153 -12.24 15.25 0.50
CA ARG A 153 -12.81 15.51 -0.83
C ARG A 153 -14.08 14.70 -1.09
N ALA A 154 -14.11 13.45 -0.64
CA ALA A 154 -15.27 12.60 -0.74
C ALA A 154 -16.41 13.08 0.18
N HIS A 155 -16.08 13.55 1.39
CA HIS A 155 -17.04 14.16 2.32
C HIS A 155 -17.72 15.38 1.72
N ASP A 156 -16.95 16.33 1.18
CA ASP A 156 -17.45 17.53 0.49
C ASP A 156 -18.38 17.18 -0.67
N ALA A 157 -18.01 16.14 -1.44
CA ALA A 157 -18.82 15.66 -2.55
C ALA A 157 -20.17 15.09 -2.07
N VAL A 158 -20.20 14.35 -0.95
CA VAL A 158 -21.45 13.86 -0.35
C VAL A 158 -22.32 15.00 0.15
N ILE A 159 -21.75 15.99 0.85
CA ILE A 159 -22.48 17.16 1.32
C ILE A 159 -23.14 17.88 0.14
N THR A 160 -22.36 18.10 -0.93
CA THR A 160 -22.84 18.73 -2.16
C THR A 160 -23.98 17.94 -2.81
N LEU A 161 -23.86 16.61 -2.85
CA LEU A 161 -24.89 15.72 -3.43
C LEU A 161 -26.20 15.71 -2.62
N ARG A 162 -26.13 15.85 -1.29
CA ARG A 162 -27.30 15.85 -0.41
C ARG A 162 -28.07 17.17 -0.42
N GLY A 163 -27.37 18.28 -0.70
CA GLY A 163 -27.97 19.60 -0.88
C GLY A 163 -28.64 20.20 0.37
N LYS A 164 -29.27 21.37 0.19
CA LYS A 164 -29.83 22.21 1.28
C LYS A 164 -30.95 21.56 2.10
N ALA A 165 -31.64 20.57 1.54
CA ALA A 165 -32.69 19.85 2.26
C ALA A 165 -32.11 19.02 3.41
N TRP A 166 -30.89 18.50 3.23
CA TRP A 166 -30.22 17.68 4.24
C TRP A 166 -29.65 18.51 5.39
N GLU A 167 -29.20 19.75 5.13
CA GLU A 167 -28.74 20.69 6.18
C GLU A 167 -29.80 20.89 7.27
N LYS A 168 -31.09 20.86 6.90
CA LYS A 168 -32.22 21.00 7.84
C LYS A 168 -32.46 19.78 8.73
N THR A 169 -31.90 18.62 8.39
CA THR A 169 -32.11 17.38 9.16
C THR A 169 -31.27 17.31 10.43
N GLY A 170 -30.22 18.14 10.54
CA GLY A 170 -29.27 18.11 11.66
C GLY A 170 -28.38 16.86 11.70
N VAL A 171 -28.47 15.95 10.71
CA VAL A 171 -27.66 14.73 10.66
C VAL A 171 -26.28 15.03 10.08
N GLU A 172 -25.25 15.02 10.93
CA GLU A 172 -23.85 15.19 10.52
C GLU A 172 -23.42 14.06 9.58
N VAL A 173 -22.74 14.42 8.48
CA VAL A 173 -22.15 13.43 7.56
C VAL A 173 -20.82 12.96 8.18
N PRO A 174 -20.64 11.64 8.42
CA PRO A 174 -19.37 11.05 8.87
C PRO A 174 -18.21 11.52 7.99
N GLY A 175 -17.13 12.03 8.58
CA GLY A 175 -15.98 12.59 7.83
C GLY A 175 -14.62 12.25 8.46
N VAL A 176 -13.57 13.01 8.11
CA VAL A 176 -12.19 12.76 8.57
C VAL A 176 -12.04 12.64 10.09
N ARG A 177 -12.85 13.37 10.86
CA ARG A 177 -12.82 13.33 12.34
C ARG A 177 -13.04 11.94 12.93
N LEU A 178 -13.68 11.03 12.21
CA LEU A 178 -13.90 9.66 12.68
C LEU A 178 -12.63 8.80 12.65
N PHE A 179 -11.57 9.23 11.97
CA PHE A 179 -10.25 8.61 12.02
C PHE A 179 -9.45 9.01 13.27
N ASN A 180 -9.92 9.99 14.06
CA ASN A 180 -9.25 10.39 15.29
C ASN A 180 -9.21 9.22 16.29
N GLY A 181 -8.00 8.89 16.75
CA GLY A 181 -7.76 7.74 17.62
C GLY A 181 -7.85 6.37 16.93
N LEU A 182 -8.15 6.33 15.63
CA LEU A 182 -8.18 5.12 14.80
C LEU A 182 -9.05 4.00 15.38
N TRP A 183 -10.28 4.36 15.76
CA TRP A 183 -11.27 3.41 16.26
C TRP A 183 -12.07 2.80 15.10
N PRO A 184 -11.92 1.50 14.76
CA PRO A 184 -12.57 0.90 13.59
C PRO A 184 -14.08 1.09 13.57
N PHE A 185 -14.76 0.91 14.71
CA PHE A 185 -16.21 1.09 14.81
C PHE A 185 -16.69 2.50 14.45
N ARG A 186 -15.81 3.51 14.44
CA ARG A 186 -16.13 4.88 14.02
C ARG A 186 -15.95 5.02 12.52
N PHE A 187 -14.73 4.84 12.00
CA PHE A 187 -14.44 5.18 10.61
C PHE A 187 -14.97 4.13 9.59
N THR A 188 -15.20 2.88 9.99
CA THR A 188 -15.83 1.87 9.12
C THR A 188 -17.29 2.20 8.79
N THR A 189 -17.91 3.13 9.54
CA THR A 189 -19.27 3.60 9.27
C THR A 189 -19.37 4.56 8.10
N ILE A 190 -18.24 5.06 7.57
CA ILE A 190 -18.21 6.03 6.47
C ILE A 190 -18.59 5.30 5.16
N PRO A 191 -19.83 5.45 4.66
CA PRO A 191 -20.38 4.53 3.67
C PRO A 191 -19.95 4.87 2.23
N TYR A 192 -19.24 5.98 2.04
CA TYR A 192 -18.96 6.56 0.73
C TYR A 192 -17.49 6.41 0.28
N LEU A 193 -16.62 5.82 1.12
CA LEU A 193 -15.21 5.62 0.75
C LEU A 193 -15.02 4.58 -0.36
N ALA A 194 -16.01 3.70 -0.54
CA ALA A 194 -16.15 2.85 -1.73
C ALA A 194 -14.93 1.96 -2.07
N PHE A 195 -14.30 1.40 -1.04
CA PHE A 195 -13.31 0.34 -1.22
C PHE A 195 -13.98 -0.90 -1.83
N ALA A 196 -13.39 -1.41 -2.90
CA ALA A 196 -13.83 -2.60 -3.61
C ALA A 196 -13.62 -3.83 -2.75
N GLU A 197 -14.47 -4.84 -2.88
CA GLU A 197 -14.19 -6.12 -2.23
C GLU A 197 -12.99 -6.81 -2.90
N GLY A 198 -12.03 -7.29 -2.09
CA GLY A 198 -10.83 -7.97 -2.57
C GLY A 198 -9.72 -7.05 -3.09
N PHE A 199 -9.69 -5.79 -2.65
CA PHE A 199 -8.52 -4.92 -2.89
C PHE A 199 -7.34 -5.36 -2.03
N HIS A 200 -6.13 -5.16 -2.53
CA HIS A 200 -4.91 -5.58 -1.86
C HIS A 200 -4.26 -4.42 -1.11
N VAL A 201 -3.77 -4.72 0.09
CA VAL A 201 -2.88 -3.84 0.86
C VAL A 201 -1.53 -3.79 0.15
N PRO A 202 -1.00 -2.59 -0.14
CA PRO A 202 0.29 -2.45 -0.82
C PRO A 202 1.46 -3.02 -0.03
N GLU A 203 2.37 -3.70 -0.72
CA GLU A 203 3.61 -4.25 -0.13
C GLU A 203 4.44 -3.22 0.64
N LYS A 204 4.50 -1.97 0.16
CA LYS A 204 5.20 -0.86 0.83
C LYS A 204 4.71 -0.58 2.27
N LEU A 205 3.53 -1.08 2.63
CA LEU A 205 2.94 -0.94 3.98
C LEU A 205 3.14 -2.19 4.84
N LEU A 206 3.65 -3.29 4.28
CA LEU A 206 3.70 -4.60 4.95
C LEU A 206 5.00 -4.91 5.69
N HIS A 207 6.02 -4.05 5.59
CA HIS A 207 7.30 -4.17 6.31
C HIS A 207 7.77 -2.81 6.84
N GLY A 208 8.79 -2.74 7.68
CA GLY A 208 9.33 -1.50 8.26
C GLY A 208 10.06 -0.58 7.25
N PRO A 209 10.54 0.61 7.66
CA PRO A 209 10.38 1.21 8.98
C PRO A 209 8.92 1.59 9.25
N TRP A 210 8.52 1.58 10.53
CA TRP A 210 7.14 1.81 10.99
C TRP A 210 6.87 3.28 11.37
N ASP A 211 6.89 4.18 10.39
CA ASP A 211 6.47 5.56 10.63
C ASP A 211 4.96 5.67 10.90
N GLU A 212 4.55 6.69 11.65
CA GLU A 212 3.17 6.86 12.11
C GLU A 212 2.16 6.88 10.94
N GLY A 213 2.48 7.59 9.86
CA GLY A 213 1.59 7.69 8.69
C GLY A 213 1.38 6.33 8.02
N LYS A 214 2.47 5.60 7.79
CA LYS A 214 2.43 4.25 7.21
C LYS A 214 1.61 3.28 8.06
N VAL A 215 1.83 3.26 9.38
CA VAL A 215 1.12 2.37 10.30
C VAL A 215 -0.36 2.73 10.36
N ASN A 216 -0.71 4.01 10.40
CA ASN A 216 -2.10 4.48 10.38
C ASN A 216 -2.81 4.08 9.09
N LEU A 217 -2.15 4.25 7.94
CA LEU A 217 -2.70 3.85 6.65
C LEU A 217 -2.87 2.34 6.57
N LEU A 218 -1.86 1.55 6.97
CA LEU A 218 -1.96 0.08 7.03
C LEU A 218 -3.18 -0.34 7.86
N TYR A 219 -3.25 0.16 9.10
CA TYR A 219 -4.32 -0.19 10.04
C TYR A 219 -5.71 0.14 9.50
N VAL A 220 -5.88 1.31 8.88
CA VAL A 220 -7.15 1.70 8.25
C VAL A 220 -7.50 0.82 7.06
N LEU A 221 -6.54 0.51 6.17
CA LEU A 221 -6.82 -0.35 5.02
C LEU A 221 -7.23 -1.76 5.46
N VAL A 222 -6.57 -2.32 6.47
CA VAL A 222 -6.97 -3.62 7.05
C VAL A 222 -8.37 -3.54 7.65
N SER A 223 -8.66 -2.49 8.41
CA SER A 223 -9.99 -2.28 9.00
C SER A 223 -11.10 -2.09 7.95
N LEU A 224 -10.74 -1.59 6.77
CA LEU A 224 -11.62 -1.46 5.59
C LEU A 224 -11.58 -2.71 4.69
N HIS A 225 -11.06 -3.83 5.18
CA HIS A 225 -11.07 -5.15 4.53
C HIS A 225 -10.06 -5.33 3.39
N GLY A 226 -8.91 -4.67 3.48
CA GLY A 226 -7.79 -4.93 2.59
C GLY A 226 -7.21 -6.33 2.80
N GLU A 227 -6.77 -6.97 1.71
CA GLU A 227 -6.23 -8.32 1.70
C GLU A 227 -4.74 -8.34 1.30
N ILE A 228 -4.04 -9.44 1.54
CA ILE A 228 -2.70 -9.67 1.00
C ILE A 228 -2.83 -10.42 -0.33
N ASP A 229 -2.06 -10.00 -1.33
CA ASP A 229 -1.88 -10.77 -2.55
C ASP A 229 -0.87 -11.91 -2.35
N TRP A 230 -1.38 -13.10 -2.02
CA TRP A 230 -0.59 -14.31 -1.78
C TRP A 230 -0.12 -15.02 -3.05
N GLU A 231 -0.79 -14.80 -4.19
CA GLU A 231 -0.58 -15.56 -5.42
C GLU A 231 0.21 -14.76 -6.46
N GLY A 232 -0.12 -13.48 -6.59
CA GLY A 232 0.45 -12.59 -7.61
C GLY A 232 1.71 -11.86 -7.17
N SER A 233 2.14 -12.00 -5.90
CA SER A 233 3.23 -11.19 -5.35
C SER A 233 3.97 -11.86 -4.19
N VAL A 234 5.07 -11.22 -3.75
CA VAL A 234 5.81 -11.59 -2.53
C VAL A 234 5.24 -10.95 -1.26
N ALA A 235 4.10 -10.25 -1.35
CA ALA A 235 3.50 -9.51 -0.24
C ALA A 235 3.25 -10.36 1.01
N GLY A 236 2.93 -11.65 0.84
CA GLY A 236 2.77 -12.59 1.96
C GLY A 236 4.05 -12.81 2.75
N GLU A 237 5.18 -13.01 2.07
CA GLU A 237 6.50 -13.14 2.72
C GLU A 237 6.95 -11.80 3.31
N THR A 238 6.71 -10.69 2.59
CA THR A 238 6.97 -9.34 3.11
C THR A 238 6.17 -9.06 4.39
N ALA A 239 4.92 -9.50 4.49
CA ALA A 239 4.11 -9.37 5.70
C ALA A 239 4.60 -10.27 6.86
N LYS A 240 5.05 -11.50 6.58
CA LYS A 240 5.65 -12.38 7.59
C LYS A 240 6.93 -11.80 8.17
N GLN A 241 7.76 -11.19 7.31
CA GLN A 241 8.94 -10.49 7.76
C GLN A 241 8.57 -9.22 8.52
N GLY A 242 7.62 -8.44 7.99
CA GLY A 242 7.17 -7.21 8.62
C GLY A 242 6.55 -7.40 9.99
N ILE A 243 5.80 -8.47 10.25
CA ILE A 243 5.24 -8.68 11.59
C ILE A 243 6.34 -8.93 12.62
N ARG A 244 7.44 -9.60 12.23
CA ARG A 244 8.61 -9.76 13.10
C ARG A 244 9.29 -8.42 13.38
N GLU A 245 9.46 -7.59 12.35
CA GLU A 245 9.99 -6.23 12.50
C GLU A 245 9.09 -5.37 13.42
N ALA A 246 7.77 -5.45 13.25
CA ALA A 246 6.81 -4.74 14.08
C ALA A 246 6.84 -5.19 15.55
N VAL A 247 6.99 -6.49 15.80
CA VAL A 247 7.15 -7.04 17.15
C VAL A 247 8.46 -6.56 17.78
N ALA A 248 9.57 -6.58 17.02
CA ALA A 248 10.87 -6.13 17.51
C ALA A 248 10.92 -4.62 17.82
N GLU A 249 10.19 -3.80 17.05
CA GLU A 249 10.05 -2.36 17.28
C GLU A 249 8.94 -2.01 18.28
N GLU A 250 8.33 -3.00 18.94
CA GLU A 250 7.21 -2.85 19.88
C GLU A 250 6.02 -2.04 19.29
N ASN A 251 5.83 -2.11 17.96
CA ASN A 251 4.80 -1.35 17.27
C ASN A 251 3.46 -2.08 17.31
N GLU A 252 2.72 -1.90 18.40
CA GLU A 252 1.43 -2.57 18.64
C GLU A 252 0.45 -2.43 17.46
N ARG A 253 0.38 -1.25 16.82
CA ARG A 253 -0.60 -1.00 15.76
C ARG A 253 -0.25 -1.69 14.44
N ALA A 254 1.03 -1.78 14.10
CA ALA A 254 1.49 -2.58 12.98
C ALA A 254 1.26 -4.08 13.25
N VAL A 255 1.56 -4.55 14.47
CA VAL A 255 1.26 -5.92 14.89
C VAL A 255 -0.24 -6.21 14.80
N ALA A 256 -1.11 -5.32 15.27
CA ALA A 256 -2.56 -5.48 15.20
C ALA A 256 -3.03 -5.70 13.76
N ALA A 257 -2.59 -4.84 12.84
CA ALA A 257 -2.97 -4.92 11.43
C ALA A 257 -2.41 -6.19 10.75
N LEU A 258 -1.13 -6.50 10.95
CA LEU A 258 -0.49 -7.65 10.32
C LEU A 258 -0.97 -8.98 10.90
N SER A 259 -1.29 -9.03 12.20
CA SER A 259 -1.87 -10.23 12.84
C SER A 259 -3.20 -10.59 12.19
N THR A 260 -4.03 -9.60 11.86
CA THR A 260 -5.28 -9.82 11.12
C THR A 260 -5.02 -10.29 9.70
N LEU A 261 -4.10 -9.64 8.97
CA LEU A 261 -3.78 -10.01 7.59
C LEU A 261 -3.17 -11.41 7.45
N LEU A 262 -2.33 -11.82 8.40
CA LEU A 262 -1.70 -13.15 8.45
C LEU A 262 -2.61 -14.19 9.12
N GLY A 263 -3.50 -13.76 10.00
CA GLY A 263 -4.50 -14.59 10.64
C GLY A 263 -5.51 -15.15 9.63
N VAL A 264 -6.08 -14.35 8.75
CA VAL A 264 -7.04 -14.86 7.73
C VAL A 264 -6.51 -16.05 6.90
N PRO A 265 -5.27 -16.03 6.38
CA PRO A 265 -4.66 -17.13 5.63
C PRO A 265 -4.00 -18.21 6.50
N LYS A 266 -4.12 -18.15 7.83
CA LYS A 266 -3.51 -19.09 8.78
C LYS A 266 -1.98 -19.12 8.80
N ALA A 267 -1.35 -17.96 8.69
CA ALA A 267 0.10 -17.79 8.62
C ALA A 267 0.76 -17.39 9.95
N ILE A 268 0.02 -17.39 11.07
CA ILE A 268 0.60 -17.22 12.42
C ILE A 268 0.99 -18.60 12.96
N ASP A 269 2.27 -18.79 13.25
CA ASP A 269 2.86 -20.06 13.70
C ASP A 269 3.50 -19.96 15.09
N THR A 270 3.86 -21.11 15.67
CA THR A 270 4.60 -21.19 16.94
C THR A 270 5.93 -20.45 16.87
N GLY A 271 6.55 -20.36 15.69
CA GLY A 271 7.80 -19.66 15.47
C GLY A 271 7.69 -18.16 15.77
N LEU A 272 6.62 -17.52 15.30
CA LEU A 272 6.32 -16.12 15.58
C LEU A 272 6.00 -15.88 17.06
N LEU A 273 5.24 -16.78 17.69
CA LEU A 273 4.95 -16.68 19.12
C LEU A 273 6.24 -16.80 19.96
N ARG A 274 7.11 -17.75 19.63
CA ARG A 274 8.44 -17.90 20.26
C ARG A 274 9.29 -16.66 20.06
N TYR A 275 9.34 -16.12 18.85
CA TYR A 275 10.09 -14.89 18.56
C TYR A 275 9.62 -13.72 19.44
N ALA A 276 8.29 -13.48 19.50
CA ALA A 276 7.73 -12.41 20.32
C ALA A 276 8.02 -12.55 21.82
N VAL A 277 8.03 -13.77 22.33
CA VAL A 277 8.24 -14.04 23.76
C VAL A 277 9.72 -14.10 24.13
N LEU A 278 10.50 -14.91 23.41
CA LEU A 278 11.88 -15.24 23.75
C LEU A 278 12.85 -14.15 23.31
N ASP A 279 12.64 -13.58 22.12
CA ASP A 279 13.61 -12.66 21.50
C ASP A 279 13.20 -11.19 21.70
N CYS A 280 11.90 -10.89 21.79
CA CYS A 280 11.36 -9.54 21.94
C CYS A 280 10.76 -9.25 23.33
N GLY A 281 10.92 -10.18 24.27
CA GLY A 281 10.64 -9.92 25.68
C GLY A 281 9.16 -9.98 26.10
N CYS A 282 8.23 -10.46 25.26
CA CYS A 282 6.82 -10.74 25.60
C CYS A 282 6.00 -9.51 26.06
N ASP A 283 5.76 -8.55 25.17
CA ASP A 283 4.77 -7.49 25.42
C ASP A 283 3.33 -8.06 25.43
N VAL A 284 2.54 -7.68 26.45
CA VAL A 284 1.19 -8.24 26.67
C VAL A 284 0.22 -7.80 25.58
N ASN A 285 0.32 -6.56 25.09
CA ASN A 285 -0.57 -6.06 24.05
C ASN A 285 -0.27 -6.70 22.69
N ILE A 286 1.00 -6.86 22.36
CA ILE A 286 1.45 -7.60 21.17
C ILE A 286 0.97 -9.05 21.25
N MET A 287 1.18 -9.72 22.38
CA MET A 287 0.71 -11.10 22.56
C MET A 287 -0.80 -11.21 22.49
N ARG A 288 -1.54 -10.19 22.95
CA ARG A 288 -3.01 -10.12 22.84
C ARG A 288 -3.42 -10.14 21.37
N HIS A 289 -2.84 -9.29 20.53
CA HIS A 289 -3.13 -9.30 19.09
C HIS A 289 -2.76 -10.63 18.43
N LEU A 290 -1.56 -11.15 18.70
CA LEU A 290 -1.07 -12.40 18.10
C LEU A 290 -1.96 -13.60 18.50
N LEU A 291 -2.19 -13.80 19.80
CA LEU A 291 -2.94 -14.94 20.30
C LEU A 291 -4.43 -14.84 20.00
N PHE A 292 -5.02 -13.64 20.01
CA PHE A 292 -6.43 -13.46 19.64
C PHE A 292 -6.70 -13.85 18.19
N ASN A 293 -5.73 -13.61 17.29
CA ASN A 293 -5.78 -14.08 15.92
C ASN A 293 -5.46 -15.59 15.81
N ALA A 294 -4.45 -16.06 16.53
CA ALA A 294 -3.98 -17.45 16.47
C ALA A 294 -5.02 -18.46 16.99
N GLN A 295 -5.81 -18.13 18.02
CA GLN A 295 -6.84 -19.04 18.54
C GLN A 295 -7.90 -19.40 17.49
N ILE A 296 -8.21 -18.47 16.57
CA ILE A 296 -9.15 -18.70 15.47
C ILE A 296 -8.59 -19.76 14.50
N LEU A 297 -7.27 -19.87 14.41
CA LEU A 297 -6.56 -20.78 13.52
C LEU A 297 -6.47 -22.20 14.04
N ALA A 298 -6.35 -22.34 15.36
CA ALA A 298 -5.96 -23.57 16.03
C ALA A 298 -6.87 -24.76 15.68
N GLN A 299 -8.16 -24.53 15.41
CA GLN A 299 -9.11 -25.59 15.05
C GLN A 299 -8.85 -26.24 13.69
N GLY A 300 -8.04 -25.62 12.82
CA GLY A 300 -7.83 -26.11 11.46
C GLY A 300 -6.37 -26.09 11.01
N VAL A 301 -5.44 -26.16 11.95
CA VAL A 301 -3.98 -26.17 11.75
C VAL A 301 -3.38 -27.27 12.63
N SER A 302 -2.34 -27.97 12.17
CA SER A 302 -1.70 -29.02 12.97
C SER A 302 -0.90 -28.42 14.13
N LYS A 303 -0.74 -29.20 15.21
CA LYS A 303 0.13 -28.81 16.35
C LYS A 303 1.59 -28.59 15.95
N GLU A 304 2.03 -29.14 14.81
CA GLU A 304 3.38 -28.87 14.30
C GLU A 304 3.57 -27.42 13.85
N VAL A 305 2.49 -26.77 13.39
CA VAL A 305 2.51 -25.39 12.90
C VAL A 305 2.16 -24.41 14.03
N LEU A 306 1.14 -24.71 14.83
CA LEU A 306 0.70 -23.86 15.95
C LEU A 306 0.46 -24.71 17.20
N ASP A 307 1.28 -24.48 18.23
CA ASP A 307 1.22 -25.18 19.51
C ASP A 307 1.24 -24.18 20.66
N PHE A 308 0.10 -24.01 21.33
CA PHE A 308 0.01 -23.18 22.53
C PHE A 308 0.62 -23.86 23.77
N LEU A 309 0.91 -25.16 23.70
CA LEU A 309 1.55 -25.93 24.76
C LEU A 309 3.06 -26.10 24.52
N ASP A 310 3.63 -25.25 23.66
CA ASP A 310 5.04 -25.30 23.30
C ASP A 310 5.95 -25.22 24.54
N THR A 311 6.80 -26.23 24.70
CA THR A 311 7.67 -26.36 25.89
C THR A 311 8.58 -25.16 26.12
N ARG A 312 9.05 -24.48 25.06
CA ARG A 312 9.92 -23.30 25.20
C ARG A 312 9.16 -22.09 25.71
N LEU A 313 7.94 -21.86 25.20
CA LEU A 313 7.06 -20.79 25.70
C LEU A 313 6.73 -21.00 27.17
N TRP A 314 6.37 -22.23 27.55
CA TRP A 314 6.01 -22.57 28.93
C TRP A 314 7.20 -22.47 29.89
N ALA A 315 8.38 -22.96 29.48
CA ALA A 315 9.60 -22.83 30.27
C ALA A 315 9.98 -21.35 30.50
N TRP A 316 9.87 -20.50 29.47
CA TRP A 316 10.05 -19.06 29.64
C TRP A 316 9.03 -18.49 30.62
N ALA A 317 7.77 -18.89 30.49
CA ALA A 317 6.72 -18.41 31.38
C ALA A 317 6.89 -18.88 32.83
N ASP A 318 7.41 -20.08 33.08
CA ASP A 318 7.77 -20.55 34.42
C ASP A 318 8.88 -19.69 35.06
N ALA A 319 9.82 -19.20 34.25
CA ALA A 319 10.96 -18.41 34.72
C ALA A 319 10.66 -16.90 34.92
N ASN A 320 9.54 -16.38 34.45
CA ASN A 320 9.28 -14.92 34.34
C ASN A 320 8.15 -14.38 35.24
N GLY A 321 7.89 -15.00 36.38
CA GLY A 321 7.02 -14.46 37.45
C GLY A 321 5.62 -14.07 36.96
N GLU A 322 5.18 -12.85 37.29
CA GLU A 322 3.85 -12.33 36.92
C GLU A 322 3.63 -12.27 35.40
N ARG A 323 4.64 -11.84 34.63
CA ARG A 323 4.56 -11.79 33.16
C ARG A 323 4.38 -13.19 32.58
N GLY A 324 5.10 -14.15 33.13
CA GLY A 324 4.96 -15.56 32.79
C GLY A 324 3.58 -16.12 33.15
N ASN A 325 3.03 -15.77 34.31
CA ASN A 325 1.68 -16.15 34.70
C ASN A 325 0.61 -15.59 33.75
N MET A 326 0.76 -14.33 33.35
CA MET A 326 -0.12 -13.71 32.35
C MET A 326 -0.01 -14.44 31.00
N LEU A 327 1.21 -14.72 30.52
CA LEU A 327 1.40 -15.46 29.27
C LEU A 327 0.76 -16.86 29.32
N LYS A 328 0.92 -17.61 30.42
CA LYS A 328 0.27 -18.93 30.59
C LYS A 328 -1.25 -18.82 30.55
N LEU A 329 -1.81 -17.79 31.20
CA LEU A 329 -3.25 -17.55 31.16
C LEU A 329 -3.72 -17.31 29.72
N MET A 330 -3.01 -16.45 28.97
CA MET A 330 -3.34 -16.13 27.59
C MET A 330 -3.22 -17.36 26.67
N LEU A 331 -2.15 -18.16 26.80
CA LEU A 331 -1.95 -19.39 26.03
C LEU A 331 -3.03 -20.43 26.32
N ARG A 332 -3.40 -20.65 27.59
CA ARG A 332 -4.49 -21.55 27.98
C ARG A 332 -5.84 -21.10 27.41
N LYS A 333 -6.15 -19.81 27.53
CA LYS A 333 -7.39 -19.25 26.97
C LYS A 333 -7.41 -19.35 25.45
N ALA A 334 -6.30 -19.08 24.77
CA ALA A 334 -6.19 -19.21 23.32
C ALA A 334 -6.37 -20.67 22.85
N ASP A 335 -5.79 -21.64 23.55
CA ASP A 335 -5.96 -23.07 23.27
C ASP A 335 -7.41 -23.53 23.43
N ALA A 336 -8.10 -23.00 24.45
CA ALA A 336 -9.52 -23.24 24.68
C ALA A 336 -10.46 -22.45 23.75
N PHE A 337 -9.92 -21.59 22.87
CA PHE A 337 -10.65 -20.61 22.08
C PHE A 337 -11.60 -19.75 22.93
N ASP A 338 -11.04 -19.19 24.00
CA ASP A 338 -11.72 -18.41 25.04
C ASP A 338 -10.92 -17.14 25.42
N LEU A 339 -9.93 -16.77 24.61
CA LEU A 339 -9.16 -15.55 24.85
C LEU A 339 -9.98 -14.34 24.42
N GLU A 340 -10.45 -13.59 25.40
CA GLU A 340 -11.08 -12.28 25.17
C GLU A 340 -10.02 -11.25 24.78
N PHE A 341 -10.41 -10.28 23.95
CA PHE A 341 -9.48 -9.25 23.50
C PHE A 341 -9.21 -8.24 24.63
N TYR A 342 -10.23 -7.78 25.34
CA TYR A 342 -10.06 -6.93 26.53
C TYR A 342 -10.26 -7.79 27.78
N PHE A 343 -9.37 -7.68 28.75
CA PHE A 343 -9.52 -8.39 30.03
C PHE A 343 -10.37 -7.58 31.00
N GLU A 344 -11.05 -8.24 31.93
CA GLU A 344 -11.97 -7.60 32.90
C GLU A 344 -11.31 -6.46 33.71
N ASP A 345 -10.01 -6.60 34.00
CA ASP A 345 -9.22 -5.62 34.75
C ASP A 345 -8.64 -4.46 33.89
N ASP A 346 -8.90 -4.44 32.57
CA ASP A 346 -8.38 -3.43 31.64
C ASP A 346 -9.14 -2.09 31.79
N SER A 347 -8.99 -1.44 32.94
CA SER A 347 -9.52 -0.09 33.22
C SER A 347 -9.00 0.98 32.23
N ALA A 348 -7.91 0.69 31.53
CA ALA A 348 -7.28 1.54 30.52
C ALA A 348 -7.42 1.00 29.08
N TRP A 349 -8.51 0.30 28.75
CA TRP A 349 -8.76 -0.23 27.40
C TRP A 349 -8.62 0.81 26.27
N THR A 350 -8.82 2.10 26.57
CA THR A 350 -8.62 3.20 25.61
C THR A 350 -7.17 3.39 25.14
N LYS A 351 -6.20 2.81 25.86
CA LYS A 351 -4.77 2.84 25.52
C LYS A 351 -4.35 1.64 24.67
N ILE A 352 -5.17 0.60 24.61
CA ILE A 352 -4.92 -0.62 23.82
C ILE A 352 -5.34 -0.33 22.38
N VAL A 353 -4.53 -0.75 21.41
CA VAL A 353 -4.90 -0.63 20.01
C VAL A 353 -6.10 -1.55 19.75
N PRO A 354 -7.20 -1.03 19.19
CA PRO A 354 -8.40 -1.84 18.96
C PRO A 354 -8.13 -2.94 17.93
N PHE A 355 -8.91 -4.02 18.00
CA PHE A 355 -8.91 -5.03 16.96
C PHE A 355 -9.42 -4.44 15.62
N PRO A 356 -8.68 -4.59 14.50
CA PRO A 356 -9.00 -3.93 13.22
C PRO A 356 -10.41 -4.17 12.66
N TYR A 357 -11.00 -5.34 12.90
CA TYR A 357 -12.35 -5.65 12.41
C TYR A 357 -13.50 -5.29 13.37
N GLY A 358 -13.26 -4.38 14.32
CA GLY A 358 -14.32 -3.87 15.20
C GLY A 358 -15.37 -3.05 14.43
N GLY A 359 -16.66 -3.35 14.63
CA GLY A 359 -17.77 -2.67 13.97
C GLY A 359 -19.15 -3.07 14.47
N SER A 360 -20.21 -2.62 13.79
CA SER A 360 -21.60 -2.85 14.24
C SER A 360 -22.03 -4.34 14.25
N LYS A 361 -21.25 -5.21 13.61
CA LYS A 361 -21.51 -6.67 13.52
C LYS A 361 -20.64 -7.50 14.45
N PHE A 362 -19.56 -6.92 14.98
CA PHE A 362 -18.60 -7.61 15.82
C PHE A 362 -17.91 -6.59 16.71
N ASP A 363 -18.10 -6.72 18.01
CA ASP A 363 -17.51 -5.84 19.01
C ASP A 363 -16.63 -6.67 19.93
N THR A 364 -15.33 -6.44 19.93
CA THR A 364 -14.40 -7.20 20.80
C THR A 364 -14.54 -6.86 22.27
N ARG A 365 -15.38 -5.87 22.63
CA ARG A 365 -15.71 -5.50 24.01
C ARG A 365 -16.85 -6.33 24.61
N THR A 366 -17.58 -7.08 23.80
CA THR A 366 -18.59 -7.99 24.32
C THR A 366 -17.95 -9.29 24.79
N THR A 367 -18.52 -9.90 25.83
CA THR A 367 -18.11 -11.21 26.33
C THR A 367 -18.03 -12.23 25.21
N PHE A 368 -17.02 -13.10 25.25
CA PHE A 368 -16.70 -14.04 24.16
C PHE A 368 -17.62 -15.29 24.17
N ASP A 369 -18.91 -15.06 23.91
CA ASP A 369 -19.92 -16.11 23.87
C ASP A 369 -19.84 -16.96 22.58
N VAL A 370 -20.72 -17.97 22.49
CA VAL A 370 -20.77 -18.88 21.33
C VAL A 370 -21.08 -18.13 20.03
N VAL A 371 -21.93 -17.10 20.08
CA VAL A 371 -22.34 -16.32 18.92
C VAL A 371 -21.21 -15.42 18.42
N VAL A 372 -20.51 -14.74 19.34
CA VAL A 372 -19.35 -13.90 19.04
C VAL A 372 -18.23 -14.73 18.44
N ARG A 373 -17.97 -15.94 18.96
CA ARG A 373 -17.04 -16.91 18.39
C ARG A 373 -17.39 -17.30 16.98
N GLU A 374 -18.65 -17.65 16.73
CA GLU A 374 -19.11 -18.06 15.41
C GLU A 374 -19.04 -16.89 14.42
N LEU A 375 -19.37 -15.66 14.84
CA LEU A 375 -19.22 -14.45 14.03
C LEU A 375 -17.76 -14.18 13.68
N LEU A 376 -16.84 -14.32 14.62
CA LEU A 376 -15.40 -14.16 14.39
C LEU A 376 -14.85 -15.24 13.46
N MET A 377 -15.24 -16.50 13.64
CA MET A 377 -14.89 -17.59 12.73
C MET A 377 -15.45 -17.32 11.33
N ASN A 378 -16.72 -16.91 11.22
CA ASN A 378 -17.37 -16.57 9.96
C ASN A 378 -16.71 -15.35 9.30
N LEU A 379 -16.21 -14.40 10.06
CA LEU A 379 -15.40 -13.30 9.55
C LEU A 379 -14.15 -13.89 8.86
N TYR A 380 -13.34 -14.67 9.56
CA TYR A 380 -12.11 -15.26 9.02
C TYR A 380 -12.38 -16.25 7.87
N TRP A 381 -13.45 -17.03 7.96
CA TRP A 381 -13.85 -17.99 6.93
C TRP A 381 -14.49 -17.31 5.73
N SER A 382 -15.24 -16.22 5.90
CA SER A 382 -15.82 -15.51 4.76
C SER A 382 -14.76 -14.74 3.99
N TYR A 383 -13.79 -14.11 4.69
CA TYR A 383 -12.59 -13.57 4.06
C TYR A 383 -11.75 -14.70 3.42
N GLY A 384 -11.47 -15.78 4.16
CA GLY A 384 -10.71 -16.94 3.66
C GLY A 384 -11.36 -17.71 2.49
N ARG A 385 -12.70 -17.82 2.45
CA ARG A 385 -13.46 -18.45 1.34
C ARG A 385 -13.54 -17.55 0.12
N LYS A 386 -13.50 -16.23 0.27
CA LYS A 386 -13.38 -15.30 -0.87
C LYS A 386 -12.00 -15.39 -1.52
N ILE A 387 -10.95 -15.50 -0.70
CA ILE A 387 -9.58 -15.78 -1.14
C ILE A 387 -9.50 -17.13 -1.87
N THR A 388 -10.09 -18.19 -1.31
CA THR A 388 -10.02 -19.55 -1.93
C THR A 388 -11.03 -19.83 -3.05
N ARG A 389 -12.13 -19.09 -3.20
CA ARG A 389 -13.05 -19.26 -4.37
C ARG A 389 -12.45 -18.72 -5.67
N ARG A 390 -11.50 -17.79 -5.63
CA ARG A 390 -10.69 -17.41 -6.81
C ARG A 390 -9.91 -18.60 -7.38
N ARG A 391 -9.46 -19.52 -6.52
CA ARG A 391 -8.80 -20.79 -6.88
C ARG A 391 -9.60 -21.59 -7.89
N ILE A 392 -10.93 -21.66 -7.74
CA ILE A 392 -11.79 -22.49 -8.62
C ILE A 392 -12.14 -21.73 -9.90
N ARG A 393 -12.48 -20.43 -9.82
CA ARG A 393 -12.87 -19.66 -11.02
C ARG A 393 -11.73 -19.37 -11.98
N GLN A 394 -10.49 -19.22 -11.52
CA GLN A 394 -9.33 -19.02 -12.43
C GLN A 394 -8.94 -20.31 -13.15
N LEU A 395 -9.03 -21.48 -12.49
CA LEU A 395 -8.86 -22.79 -13.13
C LEU A 395 -9.96 -23.07 -14.17
N GLU A 396 -11.21 -22.72 -13.87
CA GLU A 396 -12.34 -22.90 -14.80
C GLU A 396 -12.32 -21.93 -16.00
N SER A 397 -11.62 -20.79 -15.90
CA SER A 397 -11.45 -19.84 -17.02
C SER A 397 -10.28 -20.19 -17.95
N GLY A 398 -9.45 -21.18 -17.60
CA GLY A 398 -8.30 -21.63 -18.39
C GLY A 398 -8.60 -22.78 -19.37
N GLU A 399 -9.75 -23.45 -19.25
CA GLU A 399 -10.18 -24.53 -20.15
C GLU A 399 -11.46 -24.12 -20.88
N ARG A 400 -11.31 -23.30 -21.92
CA ARG A 400 -12.24 -23.25 -23.07
C ARG A 400 -11.63 -22.43 -24.21
N VAL A 401 -10.55 -22.98 -24.79
CA VAL A 401 -10.23 -22.75 -26.21
C VAL A 401 -9.73 -24.08 -26.78
N THR A 402 -10.66 -24.82 -27.37
CA THR A 402 -10.44 -25.66 -28.56
C THR A 402 -11.65 -25.49 -29.44
#